data_AF-A0A267HQM8-F1
#
_entry.id   AF-A0A267HQM8-F1
#
_cell.length_a   1.000
_cell.length_b   1.000
_cell.length_c   1.000
_cell.angle_alpha   90.00
_cell.angle_beta   90.00
_cell.angle_gamma   90.00
#
_symmetry.space_group_name_H-M   'P 1'
#
loop_
_entity.id
_entity.type
_entity.pdbx_description
1 polymer ?
#
loop_
_entity_poly.entity_id
_entity_poly.type
_entity_poly.pdbx_seq_one_letter_code
_entity_poly.pdbx_strand_id
1 'polypeptide(L)'
;MKDLNKNSDYELPLELELIFDNKKLDMFEYIVIIFLATSQFKKRSVSIEQMVYYYTIFFSLNSKSKTPLIYKYNKDMKKIGEYLISLSSLKLVEVIGTVDQPLNRIKVKLTNYGKEFIESIESETLLSFISDIANVMEEYSYDKNSPYLSKILYEGWTTNEN
;
A
#
# COMPACT_ATOMS: atom_id res chain seq x y z
N MET A 1 -26.82 33.34 -31.65
CA MET A 1 -27.43 32.01 -31.47
C MET A 1 -26.54 30.99 -32.17
N LYS A 2 -26.21 29.89 -31.48
CA LYS A 2 -25.33 28.73 -31.84
C LYS A 2 -23.98 28.63 -31.12
N ASP A 3 -24.12 28.27 -29.84
CA ASP A 3 -23.61 27.05 -29.17
C ASP A 3 -22.10 26.81 -29.02
N LEU A 4 -21.66 27.01 -27.77
CA LEU A 4 -20.58 26.32 -27.08
C LEU A 4 -20.98 24.85 -26.81
N ASN A 5 -20.27 23.88 -27.38
CA ASN A 5 -19.85 22.65 -26.68
C ASN A 5 -19.08 21.68 -27.59
N LYS A 6 -17.83 21.36 -27.23
CA LYS A 6 -17.40 19.95 -27.15
C LYS A 6 -16.18 19.83 -26.23
N ASN A 7 -16.44 19.19 -25.10
CA ASN A 7 -15.50 18.73 -24.09
C ASN A 7 -14.66 17.53 -24.57
N SER A 8 -13.62 17.27 -23.77
CA SER A 8 -12.78 16.08 -23.61
C SER A 8 -11.66 15.84 -24.62
N ASP A 9 -10.44 16.25 -24.23
CA ASP A 9 -9.34 15.32 -23.95
C ASP A 9 -8.25 16.09 -23.19
N TYR A 10 -8.38 16.13 -21.86
CA TYR A 10 -7.25 16.45 -20.98
C TYR A 10 -6.62 15.13 -20.56
N GLU A 11 -5.86 14.50 -21.48
CA GLU A 11 -4.83 13.55 -21.06
C GLU A 11 -3.76 14.36 -20.32
N LEU A 12 -3.65 14.12 -19.01
CA LEU A 12 -2.61 14.72 -18.18
C LEU A 12 -1.24 14.32 -18.76
N PRO A 13 -0.35 15.29 -19.07
CA PRO A 13 0.96 14.98 -19.62
C PRO A 13 1.77 14.05 -18.71
N LEU A 14 2.54 13.15 -19.32
CA LEU A 14 3.42 12.17 -18.68
C LEU A 14 4.34 12.78 -17.61
N GLU A 15 4.67 14.07 -17.71
CA GLU A 15 5.43 14.80 -16.72
C GLU A 15 4.68 15.01 -15.38
N LEU A 16 3.34 15.01 -15.35
CA LEU A 16 2.54 15.07 -14.12
C LEU A 16 2.41 13.71 -13.43
N GLU A 17 2.48 12.59 -14.15
CA GLU A 17 2.60 11.25 -13.55
C GLU A 17 3.93 11.09 -12.79
N LEU A 18 4.99 11.77 -13.23
CA LEU A 18 6.30 11.82 -12.56
C LEU A 18 6.37 12.81 -11.38
N ILE A 19 5.40 13.73 -11.25
CA ILE A 19 5.32 14.73 -10.16
C ILE A 19 4.69 14.16 -8.88
N PHE A 20 4.03 13.00 -8.95
CA PHE A 20 3.42 12.34 -7.79
C PHE A 20 4.18 11.08 -7.35
N ASP A 21 5.45 11.22 -6.91
CA ASP A 21 5.98 10.38 -5.81
C ASP A 21 5.15 10.78 -4.56
N ASN A 22 3.87 10.39 -4.54
CA ASN A 22 2.87 10.90 -3.61
C ASN A 22 3.02 10.18 -2.29
N LYS A 23 4.02 10.62 -1.51
CA LYS A 23 4.31 10.10 -0.17
C LYS A 23 3.07 10.03 0.72
N LYS A 24 2.07 10.90 0.51
CA LYS A 24 0.80 10.85 1.27
C LYS A 24 -0.03 9.62 0.90
N LEU A 25 -0.11 9.28 -0.39
CA LEU A 25 -0.80 8.08 -0.86
C LEU A 25 -0.06 6.82 -0.40
N ASP A 26 1.26 6.77 -0.53
CA ASP A 26 2.06 5.64 -0.03
C ASP A 26 1.86 5.44 1.49
N MET A 27 1.91 6.54 2.28
CA MET A 27 1.62 6.48 3.70
C MET A 27 0.19 6.02 3.99
N PHE A 28 -0.78 6.46 3.17
CA PHE A 28 -2.18 6.07 3.28
C PHE A 28 -2.36 4.55 3.04
N GLU A 29 -1.72 4.01 2.00
CA GLU A 29 -1.73 2.57 1.70
C GLU A 29 -1.18 1.76 2.88
N TYR A 30 -0.05 2.17 3.44
CA TYR A 30 0.53 1.47 4.60
C TYR A 30 -0.35 1.56 5.85
N ILE A 31 -0.92 2.72 6.17
CA ILE A 31 -1.82 2.82 7.33
C ILE A 31 -3.10 2.01 7.14
N VAL A 32 -3.63 1.92 5.91
CA VAL A 32 -4.78 1.06 5.59
C VAL A 32 -4.43 -0.42 5.75
N ILE A 33 -3.26 -0.86 5.30
CA ILE A 33 -2.79 -2.25 5.53
C ILE A 33 -2.69 -2.55 7.03
N ILE A 34 -2.14 -1.62 7.83
CA ILE A 34 -2.05 -1.79 9.29
C ILE A 34 -3.46 -1.80 9.91
N PHE A 35 -4.36 -0.93 9.45
CA PHE A 35 -5.75 -0.86 9.90
C PHE A 35 -6.47 -2.17 9.68
N LEU A 36 -6.50 -2.67 8.44
CA LEU A 36 -7.16 -3.91 8.09
C LEU A 36 -6.58 -5.09 8.87
N ALA A 37 -5.24 -5.18 8.92
CA ALA A 37 -4.58 -6.26 9.66
C ALA A 37 -4.98 -6.28 11.15
N THR A 38 -5.04 -5.10 11.79
CA THR A 38 -5.25 -5.01 13.24
C THR A 38 -6.72 -5.00 13.64
N SER A 39 -7.58 -4.36 12.85
CA SER A 39 -9.02 -4.20 13.12
C SER A 39 -9.86 -5.35 12.55
N GLN A 40 -9.67 -5.72 11.28
CA GLN A 40 -10.47 -6.74 10.59
C GLN A 40 -9.90 -8.14 10.81
N PHE A 41 -8.60 -8.31 10.54
CA PHE A 41 -7.91 -9.61 10.69
C PHE A 41 -7.38 -9.88 12.10
N LYS A 42 -7.70 -8.99 13.06
CA LYS A 42 -7.42 -9.13 14.50
C LYS A 42 -5.95 -9.46 14.85
N LYS A 43 -5.01 -9.02 14.01
CA LYS A 43 -3.57 -9.15 14.29
C LYS A 43 -3.19 -8.13 15.37
N ARG A 44 -2.35 -8.53 16.33
CA ARG A 44 -1.86 -7.60 17.36
C ARG A 44 -0.97 -6.50 16.78
N SER A 45 -0.23 -6.81 15.73
CA SER A 45 0.74 -5.94 15.07
C SER A 45 1.18 -6.57 13.75
N VAL A 46 1.71 -5.75 12.84
CA VAL A 46 2.17 -6.14 11.50
C VAL A 46 3.66 -5.89 11.37
N SER A 47 4.39 -6.81 10.73
CA SER A 47 5.81 -6.62 10.42
C SER A 47 6.00 -5.77 9.16
N ILE A 48 7.19 -5.19 8.99
CA ILE A 48 7.55 -4.44 7.77
C ILE A 48 7.47 -5.31 6.52
N GLU A 49 7.95 -6.54 6.59
CA GLU A 49 7.88 -7.51 5.49
C GLU A 49 6.44 -7.78 5.05
N GLN A 50 5.52 -7.93 6.01
CA GLN A 50 4.08 -8.08 5.74
C GLN A 50 3.47 -6.84 5.08
N MET A 51 3.83 -5.64 5.56
CA MET A 51 3.32 -4.40 4.98
C MET A 51 3.74 -4.25 3.52
N VAL A 52 5.03 -4.47 3.22
CA VAL A 52 5.54 -4.38 1.85
C VAL A 52 5.01 -5.52 0.98
N TYR A 53 4.79 -6.71 1.54
CA TYR A 53 4.15 -7.83 0.84
C TYR A 53 2.78 -7.44 0.29
N TYR A 54 1.86 -7.00 1.15
CA TYR A 54 0.51 -6.65 0.74
C TYR A 54 0.50 -5.46 -0.22
N TYR A 55 1.34 -4.45 0.04
CA TYR A 55 1.48 -3.32 -0.85
C TYR A 55 1.96 -3.72 -2.25
N THR A 56 2.93 -4.64 -2.33
CA THR A 56 3.47 -5.10 -3.62
C THR A 56 2.44 -5.90 -4.42
N ILE A 57 1.67 -6.77 -3.75
CA ILE A 57 0.60 -7.52 -4.42
C ILE A 57 -0.49 -6.56 -4.90
N PHE A 58 -0.94 -5.65 -4.02
CA PHE A 58 -1.94 -4.64 -4.37
C PHE A 58 -1.49 -3.82 -5.58
N PHE A 59 -0.24 -3.35 -5.60
CA PHE A 59 0.32 -2.66 -6.74
C PHE A 59 0.35 -3.55 -8.00
N SER A 60 0.73 -4.82 -7.87
CA SER A 60 0.83 -5.73 -9.03
C SER A 60 -0.51 -5.99 -9.72
N LEU A 61 -1.61 -6.01 -8.96
CA LEU A 61 -2.96 -6.23 -9.48
C LEU A 61 -3.53 -4.97 -10.16
N ASN A 62 -3.14 -3.79 -9.67
CA ASN A 62 -3.61 -2.51 -10.20
C ASN A 62 -2.68 -1.91 -11.26
N SER A 63 -1.45 -2.41 -11.38
CA SER A 63 -0.52 -1.97 -12.40
C SER A 63 -0.78 -2.67 -13.73
N LYS A 64 -0.84 -1.90 -14.82
CA LYS A 64 -0.83 -2.46 -16.18
C LYS A 64 0.55 -2.99 -16.59
N SER A 65 1.56 -2.81 -15.75
CA SER A 65 2.95 -3.19 -16.06
C SER A 65 3.18 -4.67 -15.82
N LYS A 66 3.72 -5.36 -16.83
CA LYS A 66 4.18 -6.75 -16.73
C LYS A 66 5.60 -6.86 -16.18
N THR A 67 6.19 -5.76 -15.70
CA THR A 67 7.60 -5.72 -15.31
C THR A 67 7.81 -6.42 -13.97
N PRO A 68 8.90 -7.20 -13.81
CA PRO A 68 9.30 -7.75 -12.52
C PRO A 68 9.41 -6.66 -11.43
N LEU A 69 8.81 -6.92 -10.27
CA LEU A 69 8.68 -5.93 -9.20
C LEU A 69 9.82 -5.95 -8.17
N ILE A 70 10.87 -6.75 -8.36
CA ILE A 70 11.98 -6.87 -7.40
C ILE A 70 12.63 -5.52 -7.05
N TYR A 71 12.80 -4.63 -8.03
CA TYR A 71 13.36 -3.30 -7.77
C TYR A 71 12.41 -2.41 -6.98
N LYS A 72 11.11 -2.46 -7.27
CA LYS A 72 10.10 -1.73 -6.50
C LYS A 72 10.02 -2.26 -5.07
N TYR A 73 9.92 -3.56 -4.88
CA TYR A 73 9.91 -4.20 -3.57
C TYR A 73 11.12 -3.79 -2.73
N ASN A 74 12.32 -3.84 -3.31
CA ASN A 74 13.54 -3.43 -2.62
C ASN A 74 13.59 -1.92 -2.31
N LYS A 75 13.03 -1.08 -3.19
CA LYS A 75 12.89 0.36 -2.96
C LYS A 75 11.91 0.62 -1.81
N ASP A 76 10.78 -0.06 -1.80
CA ASP A 76 9.72 0.09 -0.79
C ASP A 76 10.18 -0.41 0.58
N MET A 77 10.89 -1.54 0.64
CA MET A 77 11.55 -2.03 1.86
C MET A 77 12.52 -1.00 2.47
N LYS A 78 13.18 -0.18 1.64
CA LYS A 78 14.08 0.88 2.11
C LYS A 78 13.31 2.13 2.55
N LYS A 79 12.27 2.51 1.81
CA LYS A 79 11.48 3.73 2.05
C LYS A 79 10.50 3.60 3.22
N ILE A 80 9.98 2.41 3.52
CA ILE A 80 8.92 2.23 4.52
C ILE A 80 9.30 2.77 5.90
N GLY A 81 10.58 2.75 6.27
CA GLY A 81 11.04 3.37 7.52
C GLY A 81 10.68 4.86 7.63
N GLU A 82 10.83 5.62 6.55
CA GLU A 82 10.47 7.05 6.51
C GLU A 82 8.95 7.26 6.69
N TYR A 83 8.16 6.38 6.09
CA TYR A 83 6.70 6.41 6.21
C TYR A 83 6.26 6.07 7.63
N LEU A 84 6.88 5.07 8.27
CA LEU A 84 6.58 4.72 9.66
C LEU A 84 6.97 5.83 10.64
N ILE A 85 8.11 6.49 10.44
CA ILE A 85 8.50 7.66 11.23
C ILE A 85 7.44 8.76 11.10
N SER A 86 6.99 9.03 9.87
CA SER A 86 5.98 10.06 9.59
C SER A 86 4.64 9.72 10.26
N LEU A 87 4.12 8.52 10.03
CA LEU A 87 2.87 8.04 10.65
C LEU A 87 2.95 8.02 12.19
N SER A 88 4.10 7.67 12.75
CA SER A 88 4.31 7.67 14.20
C SER A 88 4.37 9.09 14.76
N SER A 89 5.00 10.04 14.07
CA SER A 89 5.02 11.46 14.45
C SER A 89 3.62 12.09 14.46
N LEU A 90 2.75 11.62 13.56
CA LEU A 90 1.32 11.97 13.52
C LEU A 90 0.47 11.22 14.55
N LYS A 91 1.10 10.38 15.39
CA LYS A 91 0.46 9.54 16.41
C LYS A 91 -0.55 8.53 15.86
N LEU A 92 -0.48 8.22 14.56
CA LEU A 92 -1.39 7.27 13.92
C LEU A 92 -0.98 5.82 14.18
N VAL A 93 0.33 5.56 14.32
CA VAL A 93 0.88 4.23 14.57
C VAL A 93 1.83 4.21 15.75
N GLU A 94 1.91 3.05 16.41
CA GLU A 94 2.92 2.72 17.40
C GLU A 94 3.91 1.73 16.80
N VAL A 95 5.19 2.11 16.79
CA VAL A 95 6.30 1.26 16.35
C VAL A 95 6.81 0.47 17.57
N ILE A 96 6.68 -0.85 17.49
CA ILE A 96 7.08 -1.80 18.53
C ILE A 96 8.41 -2.41 18.13
N GLY A 97 9.47 -2.02 18.82
CA GLY A 97 10.82 -2.51 18.61
C GLY A 97 11.77 -1.91 19.65
N THR A 98 13.02 -2.36 19.62
CA THR A 98 14.11 -1.78 20.43
C THR A 98 15.15 -1.18 19.49
N VAL A 99 15.93 -0.21 19.98
CA VAL A 99 16.86 0.59 19.15
C VAL A 99 17.96 -0.28 18.52
N ASP A 100 18.30 -1.39 19.16
CA ASP A 100 19.31 -2.37 18.75
C ASP A 100 18.76 -3.50 17.86
N GLN A 101 17.45 -3.52 17.59
CA GLN A 101 16.85 -4.56 16.77
C GLN A 101 16.94 -4.26 15.26
N PRO A 102 17.18 -5.29 14.43
CA PRO A 102 17.11 -5.14 12.98
C PRO A 102 15.68 -4.80 12.53
N LEU A 103 15.58 -4.04 11.43
CA LEU A 103 14.32 -3.53 10.89
C LEU A 103 13.26 -4.63 10.67
N ASN A 104 13.68 -5.84 10.30
CA ASN A 104 12.79 -6.99 10.08
C ASN A 104 12.13 -7.54 11.37
N ARG A 105 12.58 -7.12 12.56
CA ARG A 105 11.95 -7.46 13.84
C ARG A 105 11.02 -6.38 14.35
N ILE A 106 11.02 -5.20 13.73
CA ILE A 106 10.10 -4.12 14.05
C ILE A 106 8.69 -4.53 13.66
N LYS A 107 7.75 -4.32 14.58
CA LYS A 107 6.32 -4.48 14.34
C LYS A 107 5.61 -3.15 14.52
N VAL A 108 4.47 -2.99 13.88
CA VAL A 108 3.70 -1.76 13.90
C VAL A 108 2.24 -2.10 14.17
N LYS A 109 1.56 -1.27 14.94
CA LYS A 109 0.10 -1.34 15.12
C LYS A 109 -0.48 0.06 15.06
N LEU A 110 -1.79 0.15 14.80
CA LEU A 110 -2.50 1.40 14.97
C LEU A 110 -2.60 1.82 16.43
N THR A 111 -2.61 3.13 16.65
CA THR A 111 -3.13 3.72 17.89
C THR A 111 -4.66 3.82 17.80
N ASN A 112 -5.34 4.09 18.92
CA ASN A 112 -6.77 4.40 18.89
C ASN A 112 -7.07 5.62 17.99
N TYR A 113 -6.23 6.66 18.07
CA TYR A 113 -6.34 7.84 17.22
C TYR A 113 -6.18 7.51 15.73
N GLY A 114 -5.22 6.65 15.37
CA GLY A 114 -5.05 6.21 13.98
C GLY A 114 -6.22 5.37 13.47
N LYS A 115 -6.85 4.60 14.35
CA LYS A 115 -8.07 3.86 14.02
C LYS A 115 -9.23 4.81 13.75
N GLU A 116 -9.49 5.75 14.65
CA GLU A 116 -10.53 6.78 14.49
C GLU A 116 -10.30 7.62 13.24
N PHE A 117 -9.04 7.94 12.92
CA PHE A 117 -8.67 8.67 11.70
C PHE A 117 -9.15 7.93 10.44
N ILE A 118 -8.88 6.63 10.32
CA ILE A 118 -9.33 5.84 9.16
C ILE A 118 -10.84 5.66 9.14
N GLU A 119 -11.47 5.41 10.30
CA GLU A 119 -12.92 5.25 10.42
C GLU A 119 -13.70 6.55 10.14
N SER A 120 -13.06 7.72 10.26
CA SER A 120 -13.65 9.02 9.94
C SER A 120 -13.66 9.36 8.44
N ILE A 121 -13.12 8.48 7.58
CA ILE A 121 -13.06 8.72 6.14
C ILE A 121 -14.44 8.48 5.52
N GLU A 122 -14.99 9.53 4.91
CA GLU A 122 -16.29 9.49 4.21
C GLU A 122 -16.15 9.47 2.68
N SER A 123 -14.93 9.62 2.16
CA SER A 123 -14.68 9.66 0.71
C SER A 123 -14.91 8.29 0.08
N GLU A 124 -15.91 8.19 -0.81
CA GLU A 124 -16.21 6.95 -1.56
C GLU A 124 -15.00 6.37 -2.28
N THR A 125 -14.17 7.23 -2.88
CA THR A 125 -12.93 6.80 -3.55
C THR A 125 -11.95 6.13 -2.59
N LEU A 126 -11.74 6.73 -1.41
CA LEU A 126 -10.85 6.14 -0.39
C LEU A 126 -11.46 4.89 0.24
N LEU A 127 -12.77 4.83 0.40
CA LEU A 127 -13.47 3.64 0.89
C LEU A 127 -13.37 2.48 -0.10
N SER A 128 -13.53 2.73 -1.40
CA SER A 128 -13.28 1.73 -2.45
C SER A 128 -11.85 1.21 -2.36
N PHE A 129 -10.89 2.12 -2.21
CA PHE A 129 -9.48 1.77 -2.09
C PHE A 129 -9.16 0.90 -0.87
N ILE A 130 -9.77 1.20 0.28
CA ILE A 130 -9.68 0.36 1.49
C ILE A 130 -10.25 -1.04 1.22
N SER A 131 -11.40 -1.11 0.52
CA SER A 131 -12.00 -2.38 0.14
C SER A 131 -11.11 -3.20 -0.79
N ASP A 132 -10.45 -2.56 -1.76
CA ASP A 132 -9.56 -3.24 -2.69
C ASP A 132 -8.36 -3.86 -1.97
N ILE A 133 -7.76 -3.13 -1.02
CA ILE A 133 -6.68 -3.67 -0.18
C ILE A 133 -7.20 -4.80 0.72
N ALA A 134 -8.41 -4.67 1.27
CA ALA A 134 -9.02 -5.73 2.08
C ALA A 134 -9.17 -7.03 1.26
N ASN A 135 -9.68 -6.94 0.03
CA ASN A 135 -9.81 -8.08 -0.89
C ASN A 135 -8.45 -8.74 -1.15
N VAL A 136 -7.39 -7.95 -1.39
CA VAL A 136 -6.03 -8.47 -1.53
C VAL A 136 -5.56 -9.22 -0.29
N MET A 137 -5.85 -8.69 0.90
CA MET A 137 -5.45 -9.33 2.16
C MET A 137 -6.23 -10.62 2.44
N GLU A 138 -7.47 -10.73 1.98
CA GLU A 138 -8.30 -11.94 2.08
C GLU A 138 -7.82 -13.03 1.11
N GLU A 139 -7.54 -12.67 -0.15
CA GLU A 139 -7.15 -13.61 -1.20
C GLU A 139 -5.69 -14.07 -1.05
N TYR A 140 -4.78 -13.17 -0.67
CA TYR A 140 -3.34 -13.44 -0.63
C TYR A 140 -2.83 -13.45 0.81
N SER A 141 -3.04 -14.54 1.53
CA SER A 141 -2.45 -14.71 2.87
C SER A 141 -0.93 -14.48 2.85
N TYR A 142 -0.41 -13.77 3.86
CA TYR A 142 1.01 -13.53 3.97
C TYR A 142 1.78 -14.85 4.14
N ASP A 143 2.67 -15.11 3.19
CA ASP A 143 3.66 -16.16 3.26
C ASP A 143 5.00 -15.59 2.80
N LYS A 144 6.02 -15.76 3.64
CA LYS A 144 7.39 -15.33 3.36
C LYS A 144 7.97 -16.01 2.11
N ASN A 145 7.52 -17.22 1.84
CA ASN A 145 7.95 -18.01 0.67
C ASN A 145 6.85 -18.08 -0.40
N SER A 146 5.94 -17.11 -0.43
CA SER A 146 4.83 -17.06 -1.38
C SER A 146 5.34 -17.26 -2.81
N PRO A 147 4.92 -18.34 -3.49
CA PRO A 147 5.26 -18.58 -4.89
C PRO A 147 4.72 -17.45 -5.78
N TYR A 148 3.55 -16.91 -5.42
CA TYR A 148 2.95 -15.78 -6.10
C TYR A 148 3.82 -14.53 -6.01
N LEU A 149 4.27 -14.17 -4.80
CA LEU A 149 5.19 -13.05 -4.61
C LEU A 149 6.47 -13.26 -5.43
N SER A 150 7.07 -14.45 -5.33
CA SER A 150 8.30 -14.75 -6.07
C SER A 150 8.11 -14.57 -7.59
N LYS A 151 6.98 -15.02 -8.12
CA LYS A 151 6.63 -14.84 -9.54
C LYS A 151 6.55 -13.36 -9.91
N ILE A 152 5.74 -12.55 -9.18
CA ILE A 152 5.61 -11.12 -9.52
C ILE A 152 6.92 -10.34 -9.32
N LEU A 153 7.78 -10.76 -8.40
CA LEU A 153 9.06 -10.10 -8.16
C LEU A 153 10.07 -10.34 -9.29
N TYR A 154 10.17 -11.57 -9.79
CA TYR A 154 11.26 -11.95 -10.71
C TYR A 154 10.83 -12.17 -12.16
N GLU A 155 9.59 -12.60 -12.39
CA GLU A 155 9.05 -12.92 -13.72
C GLU A 155 8.09 -11.83 -14.22
N GLY A 156 7.46 -11.09 -13.30
CA GLY A 156 6.40 -10.14 -13.61
C GLY A 156 5.05 -10.81 -13.85
N TRP A 157 4.08 -10.06 -14.38
CA TRP A 157 2.73 -10.57 -14.61
C TRP A 157 2.61 -11.21 -16.00
N THR A 158 2.29 -12.50 -16.05
CA THR A 158 1.88 -13.19 -17.29
C THR A 158 0.38 -13.47 -17.21
N THR A 159 -0.45 -12.72 -17.94
CA THR A 159 -1.77 -13.21 -18.31
C THR A 159 -1.53 -14.44 -19.17
N ASN A 160 -1.65 -15.64 -18.59
CA ASN A 160 -2.16 -16.74 -19.39
C ASN A 160 -3.63 -16.39 -19.60
N GLU A 161 -3.91 -15.72 -20.71
CA GLU A 161 -5.27 -15.56 -21.22
C GLU A 161 -5.86 -16.95 -21.40
N ASN A 162 -6.96 -17.21 -20.69
CA ASN A 162 -7.99 -18.16 -21.09
C ASN A 162 -9.30 -17.39 -21.15
#